data_AF-A0A3D2X0R6-F1
#
_entry.id   AF-A0A3D2X0R6-F1
#
_cell.length_a   1.000
_cell.length_b   1.000
_cell.length_c   1.000
_cell.angle_alpha   90.00
_cell.angle_beta   90.00
_cell.angle_gamma   90.00
#
_symmetry.space_group_name_H-M   'P 1'
#
loop_
_entity.id
_entity.type
_entity.pdbx_description
1 polymer ?
#
loop_
_entity_poly.entity_id
_entity_poly.type
_entity_poly.pdbx_seq_one_letter_code
_entity_poly.pdbx_strand_id
1 'polypeptide(L)'
;MKRLFVVFIAIWITSSFIFAQQKECTGWGWGGVPALNYNADDGFGYGILLDLFNYQDGGYSPYYFKINPIIFFTTGGKQDHILFFDAPYLLGRGMRFNVRLRFKTEDFYPYYGLGNDSEYNESYIETDDDNNSLDTLHGKHYYTVQSDEVILISNFQKALVYRGDGKPKISALAGLGVIHVNMTENENDGIVTKYGY
;
A
#
# COMPACT_ATOMS: atom_id res chain seq x y z
N MET A 1 -36.75 -28.36 19.14
CA MET A 1 -36.95 -27.44 18.00
C MET A 1 -35.70 -26.64 17.63
N LYS A 2 -34.97 -26.02 18.58
CA LYS A 2 -33.77 -25.20 18.28
C LYS A 2 -32.58 -25.97 17.67
N ARG A 3 -32.33 -27.22 18.08
CA ARG A 3 -31.23 -28.06 17.56
C ARG A 3 -31.43 -28.52 16.11
N LEU A 4 -32.69 -28.72 15.70
CA LEU A 4 -33.03 -29.12 14.32
C LEU A 4 -32.80 -27.97 13.34
N PHE A 5 -33.07 -26.74 13.78
CA PHE A 5 -32.87 -25.52 12.99
C PHE A 5 -31.38 -25.27 12.67
N VAL A 6 -30.48 -25.54 13.62
CA VAL A 6 -29.02 -25.43 13.42
C VAL A 6 -28.51 -26.43 12.39
N VAL A 7 -29.03 -27.66 12.38
CA VAL A 7 -28.65 -28.68 11.39
C VAL A 7 -29.13 -28.31 9.99
N PHE A 8 -30.35 -27.75 9.86
CA PHE A 8 -30.83 -27.25 8.57
C PHE A 8 -30.00 -26.09 8.03
N ILE A 9 -29.58 -25.15 8.90
CA ILE A 9 -28.67 -24.05 8.52
C ILE A 9 -27.30 -24.59 8.09
N ALA A 10 -26.73 -25.55 8.84
CA ALA A 10 -25.46 -26.16 8.48
C ALA A 10 -25.50 -26.88 7.12
N ILE A 11 -26.59 -27.61 6.84
CA ILE A 11 -26.79 -28.29 5.56
C ILE A 11 -26.94 -27.28 4.40
N TRP A 12 -27.67 -26.18 4.62
CA TRP A 12 -27.84 -25.10 3.65
C TRP A 12 -26.53 -24.37 3.32
N ILE A 13 -25.68 -24.19 4.32
CA ILE A 13 -24.34 -23.61 4.12
C ILE A 13 -23.48 -24.58 3.32
N THR A 14 -23.50 -25.89 3.62
CA THR A 14 -22.68 -26.87 2.89
C THR A 14 -23.12 -27.10 1.44
N SER A 15 -24.42 -27.01 1.13
CA SER A 15 -24.90 -27.20 -0.26
C SER A 15 -24.52 -26.04 -1.19
N SER A 16 -24.33 -24.84 -0.64
CA SER A 16 -23.92 -23.65 -1.39
C SER A 16 -22.47 -23.72 -1.89
N PHE A 17 -21.62 -24.60 -1.33
CA PHE A 17 -20.24 -24.78 -1.76
C PHE A 17 -20.05 -25.77 -2.93
N ILE A 18 -21.06 -26.59 -3.26
CA ILE A 18 -20.88 -27.73 -4.19
C ILE A 18 -21.00 -27.32 -5.67
N PHE A 19 -21.49 -26.11 -5.97
CA PHE A 19 -21.71 -25.63 -7.36
C PHE A 19 -20.83 -24.46 -7.80
N ALA A 20 -19.59 -24.36 -7.32
CA ALA A 20 -18.60 -23.48 -7.93
C ALA A 20 -18.04 -24.13 -9.21
N GLN A 21 -18.88 -24.24 -10.26
CA GLN A 21 -18.38 -24.58 -11.59
C GLN A 21 -17.49 -23.42 -12.05
N GLN A 22 -16.20 -23.68 -12.24
CA GLN A 22 -15.21 -22.69 -12.65
C GLN A 22 -15.50 -22.25 -14.08
N LYS A 23 -16.41 -21.27 -14.22
CA LYS A 23 -16.69 -20.61 -15.48
C LYS A 23 -15.40 -19.96 -15.95
N GLU A 24 -14.97 -20.25 -17.18
CA GLU A 24 -13.84 -19.56 -17.79
C GLU A 24 -14.13 -18.06 -17.78
N CYS A 25 -13.31 -17.31 -17.05
CA CYS A 25 -13.43 -15.87 -16.99
C CYS A 25 -12.95 -15.32 -18.34
N THR A 26 -13.78 -14.55 -19.02
CA THR A 26 -13.44 -13.86 -20.26
C THR A 26 -13.72 -12.36 -20.11
N GLY A 27 -13.06 -11.55 -20.94
CA GLY A 27 -13.23 -10.10 -20.95
C GLY A 27 -12.70 -9.42 -19.68
N TRP A 28 -13.44 -8.44 -19.17
CA TRP A 28 -13.05 -7.67 -17.98
C TRP A 28 -13.73 -8.19 -16.72
N GLY A 29 -12.97 -8.30 -15.64
CA GLY A 29 -13.47 -8.47 -14.27
C GLY A 29 -12.92 -7.38 -13.38
N TRP A 30 -13.61 -7.10 -12.28
CA TRP A 30 -13.14 -6.12 -11.31
C TRP A 30 -13.55 -6.51 -9.89
N GLY A 31 -12.82 -5.97 -8.92
CA GLY A 31 -13.13 -6.03 -7.50
C GLY A 31 -12.64 -4.76 -6.83
N GLY A 32 -13.18 -4.43 -5.67
CA GLY A 32 -12.75 -3.27 -4.94
C GLY A 32 -13.29 -3.25 -3.53
N VAL A 33 -12.53 -2.66 -2.62
CA VAL A 33 -12.91 -2.50 -1.23
C VAL A 33 -12.49 -1.12 -0.72
N PRO A 34 -13.28 -0.50 0.17
CA PRO A 34 -12.81 0.65 0.91
C PRO A 34 -11.65 0.23 1.82
N ALA A 35 -10.61 1.07 1.89
CA ALA A 35 -9.49 0.91 2.80
C ALA A 35 -9.69 1.85 3.98
N LEU A 36 -10.22 1.34 5.09
CA LEU A 36 -10.46 2.10 6.31
C LEU A 36 -9.61 1.54 7.45
N ASN A 37 -8.95 2.39 8.20
CA ASN A 37 -8.25 2.01 9.43
C ASN A 37 -8.21 3.17 10.44
N TYR A 38 -7.68 2.90 11.63
CA TYR A 38 -7.36 3.92 12.61
C TYR A 38 -6.04 3.56 13.30
N ASN A 39 -5.18 4.56 13.46
CA ASN A 39 -3.96 4.50 14.25
C ASN A 39 -3.97 5.69 15.23
N ALA A 40 -3.50 5.51 16.46
CA ALA A 40 -3.39 6.60 17.42
C ALA A 40 -2.41 7.69 16.96
N ASP A 41 -1.35 7.30 16.23
CA ASP A 41 -0.32 8.23 15.75
C ASP A 41 -0.77 8.96 14.47
N ASP A 42 -1.34 8.22 13.52
CA ASP A 42 -1.69 8.72 12.18
C ASP A 42 -3.16 9.13 12.04
N GLY A 43 -3.97 8.90 13.08
CA GLY A 43 -5.41 9.13 13.10
C GLY A 43 -6.21 8.18 12.21
N PHE A 44 -7.35 8.67 11.69
CA PHE A 44 -8.25 7.89 10.85
C PHE A 44 -7.71 7.80 9.43
N GLY A 45 -7.59 6.59 8.90
CA GLY A 45 -7.20 6.37 7.51
C GLY A 45 -8.36 5.93 6.65
N TYR A 46 -8.36 6.44 5.42
CA TYR A 46 -9.41 6.23 4.45
C TYR A 46 -8.85 6.18 3.03
N GLY A 47 -9.49 5.38 2.20
CA GLY A 47 -9.02 5.16 0.85
C GLY A 47 -9.81 4.08 0.13
N ILE A 48 -9.27 3.67 -1.01
CA ILE A 48 -9.86 2.62 -1.83
C ILE A 48 -8.77 1.76 -2.47
N LEU A 49 -9.04 0.46 -2.53
CA LEU A 49 -8.27 -0.50 -3.29
C LEU A 49 -9.16 -1.06 -4.39
N LEU A 50 -8.67 -1.04 -5.63
CA LEU A 50 -9.36 -1.64 -6.77
C LEU A 50 -8.46 -2.70 -7.42
N ASP A 51 -9.06 -3.76 -7.92
CA ASP A 51 -8.42 -4.76 -8.76
C ASP A 51 -9.20 -4.85 -10.07
N LEU A 52 -8.54 -4.56 -11.18
CA LEU A 52 -9.08 -4.68 -12.53
C LEU A 52 -8.34 -5.82 -13.23
N PHE A 53 -9.09 -6.80 -13.73
CA PHE A 53 -8.56 -7.96 -14.43
C PHE A 53 -9.04 -7.95 -15.87
N ASN A 54 -8.15 -8.25 -16.80
CA ASN A 54 -8.53 -8.60 -18.16
C ASN A 54 -8.14 -10.06 -18.40
N TYR A 55 -9.11 -10.86 -18.83
CA TYR A 55 -8.95 -12.28 -19.13
C TYR A 55 -8.92 -12.58 -20.63
N GLN A 56 -9.08 -11.56 -21.49
CA GLN A 56 -9.27 -11.69 -22.94
C GLN A 56 -10.40 -12.69 -23.29
N ASP A 57 -10.53 -13.07 -24.56
CA ASP A 57 -11.51 -14.06 -24.99
C ASP A 57 -11.10 -15.50 -24.66
N GLY A 58 -9.81 -15.72 -24.33
CA GLY A 58 -9.18 -17.04 -24.24
C GLY A 58 -9.12 -17.68 -22.84
N GLY A 59 -9.91 -17.22 -21.87
CA GLY A 59 -10.02 -17.87 -20.56
C GLY A 59 -8.70 -17.93 -19.78
N TYR A 60 -7.84 -16.90 -19.89
CA TYR A 60 -6.51 -16.91 -19.26
C TYR A 60 -6.60 -17.03 -17.73
N SER A 61 -5.86 -17.95 -17.13
CA SER A 61 -5.82 -18.15 -15.68
C SER A 61 -4.42 -17.90 -15.12
N PRO A 62 -4.24 -17.02 -14.12
CA PRO A 62 -5.29 -16.32 -13.37
C PRO A 62 -5.88 -15.10 -14.09
N TYR A 63 -5.19 -14.46 -15.03
CA TYR A 63 -5.65 -13.34 -15.86
C TYR A 63 -4.62 -13.07 -16.97
N TYR A 64 -5.02 -12.36 -18.04
CA TYR A 64 -4.11 -11.90 -19.10
C TYR A 64 -3.21 -10.74 -18.64
N PHE A 65 -3.82 -9.74 -18.01
CA PHE A 65 -3.15 -8.73 -17.19
C PHE A 65 -4.08 -8.21 -16.09
N LYS A 66 -3.50 -7.57 -15.07
CA LYS A 66 -4.23 -6.82 -14.04
C LYS A 66 -3.67 -5.42 -13.84
N ILE A 67 -4.55 -4.52 -13.41
CA ILE A 67 -4.23 -3.16 -12.95
C ILE A 67 -4.80 -3.06 -11.53
N ASN A 68 -3.99 -2.64 -10.56
CA ASN A 68 -4.36 -2.52 -9.16
C ASN A 68 -3.94 -1.14 -8.64
N PRO A 69 -4.84 -0.14 -8.71
CA PRO A 69 -4.64 1.13 -8.07
C PRO A 69 -5.09 1.09 -6.60
N ILE A 70 -4.31 1.74 -5.74
CA ILE A 70 -4.60 2.00 -4.34
C ILE A 70 -4.40 3.50 -4.12
N ILE A 71 -5.38 4.13 -3.48
CA ILE A 71 -5.33 5.52 -3.06
C ILE A 71 -5.68 5.53 -1.58
N PHE A 72 -4.78 6.04 -0.74
CA PHE A 72 -4.94 6.01 0.70
C PHE A 72 -4.41 7.28 1.36
N PHE A 73 -5.15 7.76 2.35
CA PHE A 73 -4.86 8.95 3.14
C PHE A 73 -5.09 8.67 4.63
N THR A 74 -4.41 9.42 5.50
CA THR A 74 -4.73 9.49 6.93
C THR A 74 -4.96 10.93 7.36
N THR A 75 -5.72 11.12 8.44
CA THR A 75 -5.92 12.46 9.04
C THR A 75 -4.64 13.03 9.65
N GLY A 76 -3.65 12.18 9.95
CA GLY A 76 -2.34 12.55 10.49
C GLY A 76 -1.27 12.78 9.41
N GLY A 77 -1.66 13.12 8.17
CA GLY A 77 -0.71 13.60 7.16
C GLY A 77 0.08 12.50 6.44
N LYS A 78 -0.42 11.26 6.38
CA LYS A 78 0.18 10.19 5.56
C LYS A 78 -0.64 9.94 4.30
N GLN A 79 0.06 9.73 3.20
CA GLN A 79 -0.53 9.35 1.92
C GLN A 79 0.24 8.20 1.29
N ASP A 80 -0.48 7.25 0.68
CA ASP A 80 0.12 6.13 -0.04
C ASP A 80 -0.69 5.79 -1.29
N HIS A 81 -0.15 6.13 -2.45
CA HIS A 81 -0.77 5.94 -3.74
C HIS A 81 0.05 4.94 -4.56
N ILE A 82 -0.55 3.80 -4.88
CA ILE A 82 0.14 2.71 -5.60
C ILE A 82 -0.60 2.45 -6.89
N LEU A 83 0.12 2.36 -8.01
CA LEU A 83 -0.35 1.78 -9.25
C LEU A 83 0.49 0.55 -9.56
N PHE A 84 -0.14 -0.62 -9.52
CA PHE A 84 0.48 -1.88 -9.87
C PHE A 84 -0.09 -2.44 -11.17
N PHE A 85 0.78 -2.77 -12.10
CA PHE A 85 0.45 -3.47 -13.33
C PHE A 85 1.17 -4.82 -13.35
N ASP A 86 0.46 -5.88 -13.69
CA ASP A 86 1.04 -7.21 -13.82
C ASP A 86 0.43 -7.98 -15.00
N ALA A 87 1.30 -8.59 -15.79
CA ALA A 87 0.93 -9.21 -17.04
C ALA A 87 1.65 -10.56 -17.22
N PRO A 88 0.99 -11.68 -16.87
CA PRO A 88 1.56 -13.02 -17.01
C PRO A 88 1.65 -13.54 -18.45
N TYR A 89 0.91 -12.91 -19.39
CA TYR A 89 0.79 -13.38 -20.76
C TYR A 89 0.96 -12.31 -21.84
N LEU A 90 1.08 -11.03 -21.47
CA LEU A 90 1.16 -9.92 -22.44
C LEU A 90 2.36 -10.04 -23.39
N LEU A 91 3.49 -10.53 -22.88
CA LEU A 91 4.70 -10.74 -23.68
C LEU A 91 4.75 -12.13 -24.33
N GLY A 92 3.78 -13.00 -24.07
CA GLY A 92 3.74 -14.39 -24.52
C GLY A 92 3.81 -15.38 -23.35
N ARG A 93 3.50 -16.65 -23.63
CA ARG A 93 3.49 -17.70 -22.59
C ARG A 93 4.89 -17.92 -22.03
N GLY A 94 4.97 -17.99 -20.70
CA GLY A 94 6.24 -18.18 -19.99
C GLY A 94 7.02 -16.89 -19.75
N MET A 95 6.49 -15.72 -20.13
CA MET A 95 7.07 -14.42 -19.80
C MET A 95 6.08 -13.60 -19.00
N ARG A 96 6.50 -13.09 -17.84
CA ARG A 96 5.68 -12.23 -16.99
C ARG A 96 6.38 -10.90 -16.79
N PHE A 97 5.63 -9.83 -16.93
CA PHE A 97 6.09 -8.47 -16.72
C PHE A 97 5.25 -7.81 -15.66
N ASN A 98 5.89 -7.10 -14.73
CA ASN A 98 5.19 -6.27 -13.77
C ASN A 98 5.88 -4.93 -13.57
N VAL A 99 5.08 -3.94 -13.19
CA VAL A 99 5.53 -2.59 -12.85
C VAL A 99 4.74 -2.12 -11.64
N ARG A 100 5.44 -1.51 -10.69
CA ARG A 100 4.84 -0.80 -9.56
C ARG A 100 5.35 0.62 -9.55
N LEU A 101 4.41 1.57 -9.56
CA LEU A 101 4.67 2.96 -9.23
C LEU A 101 4.02 3.25 -7.88
N ARG A 102 4.75 3.89 -6.96
CA ARG A 102 4.24 4.30 -5.65
C ARG A 102 4.67 5.72 -5.36
N PHE A 103 3.71 6.53 -4.93
CA PHE A 103 3.91 7.86 -4.38
C PHE A 103 3.51 7.80 -2.92
N LYS A 104 4.40 8.22 -2.02
CA LYS A 104 4.17 8.18 -0.60
C LYS A 104 4.61 9.50 0.00
N THR A 105 3.75 10.08 0.83
CA THR A 105 4.03 11.33 1.55
C THR A 105 3.77 11.08 3.03
N GLU A 106 4.68 11.52 3.89
CA GLU A 106 4.47 11.57 5.33
C GLU A 106 4.88 12.95 5.86
N ASP A 107 3.92 13.73 6.36
CA ASP A 107 4.17 15.10 6.84
C ASP A 107 5.00 15.11 8.13
N PHE A 108 4.79 14.10 9.00
CA PHE A 108 5.45 13.99 10.30
C PHE A 108 6.39 12.78 10.35
N TYR A 109 7.25 12.62 9.33
CA TYR A 109 8.23 11.53 9.32
C TYR A 109 9.25 11.74 10.45
N PRO A 110 9.40 10.80 11.39
CA PRO A 110 10.28 10.99 12.53
C PRO A 110 11.74 11.04 12.07
N TYR A 111 12.39 12.16 12.36
CA TYR A 111 13.82 12.33 12.22
C TYR A 111 14.47 12.01 13.57
N TYR A 112 15.28 10.95 13.64
CA TYR A 112 15.88 10.56 14.90
C TYR A 112 17.18 11.30 15.25
N GLY A 113 17.68 12.19 14.35
CA GLY A 113 18.75 13.15 14.64
C GLY A 113 20.05 12.61 15.25
N LEU A 114 20.96 13.53 15.59
CA LEU A 114 22.35 13.27 15.98
C LEU A 114 22.53 12.71 17.41
N GLY A 115 21.45 12.34 18.09
CA GLY A 115 21.48 11.93 19.50
C GLY A 115 21.84 13.11 20.40
N ASN A 116 23.02 13.06 21.05
CA ASN A 116 23.44 14.06 22.04
C ASN A 116 23.76 15.44 21.45
N ASP A 117 23.93 15.56 20.13
CA ASP A 117 24.24 16.84 19.47
C ASP A 117 22.96 17.60 19.04
N SER A 118 21.82 17.27 19.64
CA SER A 118 20.56 17.97 19.37
C SER A 118 20.57 19.33 20.06
N GLU A 119 20.36 20.42 19.30
CA GLU A 119 20.25 21.76 19.87
C GLU A 119 18.88 22.00 20.50
N TYR A 120 18.90 22.43 21.76
CA TYR A 120 17.72 22.92 22.46
C TYR A 120 17.34 24.31 21.93
N ASN A 121 16.07 24.50 21.58
CA ASN A 121 15.56 25.82 21.24
C ASN A 121 14.31 26.16 22.07
N GLU A 122 14.47 27.16 22.93
CA GLU A 122 13.46 27.65 23.89
C GLU A 122 12.23 28.27 23.21
N SER A 123 12.37 28.77 21.97
CA SER A 123 11.24 29.39 21.24
C SER A 123 10.14 28.42 20.84
N TYR A 124 10.35 27.12 21.03
CA TYR A 124 9.39 26.06 20.70
C TYR A 124 8.70 25.47 21.93
N ILE A 125 9.06 25.92 23.14
CA ILE A 125 8.30 25.60 24.35
C ILE A 125 7.22 26.65 24.49
N GLU A 126 5.97 26.22 24.41
CA GLU A 126 4.84 27.03 24.83
C GLU A 126 4.54 26.74 26.30
N THR A 127 4.34 27.79 27.07
CA THR A 127 3.94 27.69 28.47
C THR A 127 2.60 28.36 28.70
N ASP A 128 1.84 27.87 29.68
CA ASP A 128 0.66 28.57 30.16
C ASP A 128 1.03 29.83 30.96
N ASP A 129 0.01 30.57 31.41
CA ASP A 129 0.17 31.78 32.23
C ASP A 129 0.89 31.52 33.57
N ASP A 130 0.91 30.26 34.02
CA ASP A 130 1.58 29.78 35.24
C ASP A 130 2.98 29.17 34.95
N ASN A 131 3.49 29.33 33.72
CA ASN A 131 4.79 28.85 33.24
C ASN A 131 4.95 27.32 33.23
N ASN A 132 3.85 26.56 33.15
CA ASN A 132 3.88 25.12 32.89
C ASN A 132 3.99 24.86 31.40
N SER A 133 4.83 23.91 30.99
CA SER A 133 4.92 23.48 29.59
C SER A 133 3.57 22.95 29.12
N LEU A 134 3.07 23.52 28.04
CA LEU A 134 1.91 23.00 27.32
C LEU A 134 2.38 21.86 26.42
N ASP A 135 1.64 20.76 26.39
CA ASP A 135 1.82 19.69 25.40
C ASP A 135 1.15 20.12 24.09
N THR A 136 1.73 21.14 23.45
CA THR A 136 1.23 21.64 22.17
C THR A 136 1.84 20.87 21.01
N LEU A 137 1.19 20.94 19.84
CA LEU A 137 1.65 20.27 18.61
C LEU A 137 3.11 20.62 18.27
N HIS A 138 3.57 21.80 18.71
CA HIS A 138 4.92 22.33 18.55
C HIS A 138 6.00 21.45 19.21
N GLY A 139 5.75 20.90 20.40
CA GLY A 139 6.71 20.02 21.09
C GLY A 139 6.73 18.59 20.54
N LYS A 140 5.57 18.07 20.12
CA LYS A 140 5.42 16.67 19.66
C LYS A 140 6.12 16.40 18.32
N HIS A 141 6.16 17.37 17.42
CA HIS A 141 6.66 17.22 16.05
C HIS A 141 8.03 17.90 15.82
N TYR A 142 8.73 18.24 16.90
CA TYR A 142 10.00 18.98 16.85
C TYR A 142 11.07 18.32 15.96
N TYR A 143 11.22 17.00 16.05
CA TYR A 143 12.13 16.22 15.21
C TYR A 143 11.35 15.44 14.14
N THR A 144 10.47 16.12 13.40
CA THR A 144 9.80 15.52 12.25
C THR A 144 10.02 16.34 11.01
N VAL A 145 10.01 15.67 9.87
CA VAL A 145 10.25 16.25 8.56
C VAL A 145 9.20 15.74 7.61
N GLN A 146 8.91 16.49 6.56
CA GLN A 146 8.08 15.98 5.48
C GLN A 146 8.94 15.07 4.58
N SER A 147 8.45 13.87 4.31
CA SER A 147 9.10 12.91 3.41
C SER A 147 8.21 12.62 2.21
N ASP A 148 8.71 12.90 1.02
CA ASP A 148 8.07 12.59 -0.26
C ASP A 148 8.89 11.54 -1.01
N GLU A 149 8.31 10.36 -1.22
CA GLU A 149 8.94 9.22 -1.85
C GLU A 149 8.24 8.87 -3.18
N VAL A 150 9.03 8.73 -4.25
CA VAL A 150 8.59 8.16 -5.53
C VAL A 150 9.37 6.88 -5.79
N ILE A 151 8.66 5.77 -5.89
CA ILE A 151 9.23 4.44 -6.10
C ILE A 151 8.69 3.86 -7.40
N LEU A 152 9.59 3.55 -8.33
CA LEU A 152 9.28 2.83 -9.56
C LEU A 152 10.06 1.52 -9.56
N ILE A 153 9.38 0.39 -9.64
CA ILE A 153 9.98 -0.94 -9.77
C ILE A 153 9.39 -1.63 -10.99
N SER A 154 10.23 -2.24 -11.82
CA SER A 154 9.81 -3.10 -12.92
C SER A 154 10.53 -4.44 -12.85
N ASN A 155 9.80 -5.53 -13.05
CA ASN A 155 10.38 -6.86 -13.14
C ASN A 155 9.94 -7.60 -14.40
N PHE A 156 10.84 -8.43 -14.89
CA PHE A 156 10.63 -9.36 -15.97
C PHE A 156 11.02 -10.77 -15.52
N GLN A 157 10.12 -11.72 -15.72
CA GLN A 157 10.32 -13.12 -15.41
C GLN A 157 10.20 -13.95 -16.68
N LYS A 158 11.10 -14.91 -16.87
CA LYS A 158 11.06 -15.89 -17.97
C LYS A 158 11.16 -17.31 -17.44
N ALA A 159 10.22 -18.16 -17.83
CA ALA A 159 10.27 -19.59 -17.59
C ALA A 159 11.37 -20.23 -18.44
N LEU A 160 12.24 -21.02 -17.79
CA LEU A 160 13.36 -21.73 -18.40
C LEU A 160 13.04 -23.22 -18.57
N VAL A 161 12.36 -23.80 -17.59
CA VAL A 161 11.97 -25.21 -17.58
C VAL A 161 10.50 -25.31 -17.25
N TYR A 162 9.77 -26.17 -17.99
CA TYR A 162 8.35 -26.44 -17.78
C TYR A 162 8.15 -27.84 -17.18
N ARG A 163 7.05 -28.00 -16.44
CA ARG A 163 6.57 -29.31 -15.98
C ARG A 163 5.71 -29.94 -17.08
N GLY A 164 5.32 -31.20 -16.89
CA GLY A 164 4.44 -31.91 -17.84
C GLY A 164 3.01 -31.32 -17.98
N ASP A 165 2.59 -30.46 -17.04
CA ASP A 165 1.32 -29.72 -17.09
C ASP A 165 1.42 -28.37 -17.83
N GLY A 166 2.57 -28.06 -18.43
CA GLY A 166 2.83 -26.80 -19.13
C GLY A 166 3.11 -25.60 -18.21
N LYS A 167 3.14 -25.78 -16.89
CA LYS A 167 3.47 -24.69 -15.95
C LYS A 167 4.99 -24.54 -15.76
N PRO A 168 5.48 -23.32 -15.49
CA PRO A 168 6.90 -23.10 -15.19
C PRO A 168 7.35 -23.90 -13.95
N LYS A 169 8.44 -24.65 -14.09
CA LYS A 169 9.17 -25.33 -13.01
C LYS A 169 10.31 -24.48 -12.48
N ILE A 170 11.07 -23.88 -13.40
CA ILE A 170 12.23 -23.02 -13.11
C ILE A 170 12.06 -21.75 -13.95
N SER A 171 12.22 -20.59 -13.32
CA SER A 171 12.16 -19.28 -13.99
C SER A 171 13.37 -18.44 -13.58
N ALA A 172 13.83 -17.59 -14.48
CA ALA A 172 14.72 -16.48 -14.16
C ALA A 172 13.89 -15.20 -13.97
N LEU A 173 14.32 -14.34 -13.05
CA LEU A 173 13.73 -13.03 -12.77
C LEU A 173 14.84 -11.98 -12.85
N ALA A 174 14.60 -10.89 -13.55
CA ALA A 174 15.42 -9.70 -13.54
C ALA A 174 14.53 -8.48 -13.32
N GLY A 175 15.01 -7.50 -12.57
CA GLY A 175 14.24 -6.30 -12.27
C GLY A 175 15.14 -5.09 -12.06
N LEU A 176 14.53 -3.91 -12.18
CA LEU A 176 15.15 -2.62 -11.95
C LEU A 176 14.22 -1.76 -11.10
N GLY A 177 14.81 -0.95 -10.23
CA GLY A 177 14.08 -0.05 -9.35
C GLY A 177 14.76 1.31 -9.26
N VAL A 178 13.95 2.36 -9.22
CA VAL A 178 14.37 3.73 -8.91
C VAL A 178 13.57 4.18 -7.70
N ILE A 179 14.27 4.68 -6.70
CA ILE A 179 13.69 5.27 -5.50
C ILE A 179 14.23 6.69 -5.44
N HIS A 180 13.32 7.65 -5.43
CA HIS A 180 13.63 9.05 -5.17
C HIS A 180 12.96 9.43 -3.86
N VAL A 181 13.74 9.98 -2.95
CA VAL A 181 13.27 10.49 -1.67
C VAL A 181 13.67 11.95 -1.60
N ASN A 182 12.69 12.81 -1.35
CA ASN A 182 12.91 14.19 -1.00
C ASN A 182 12.44 14.39 0.43
N MET A 183 13.26 15.05 1.24
CA MET A 183 12.90 15.38 2.60
C MET A 183 12.98 16.89 2.76
N THR A 184 11.92 17.48 3.28
CA THR A 184 11.80 18.93 3.47
C THR A 184 11.41 19.26 4.90
N GLU A 185 11.67 20.50 5.29
CA GLU A 185 11.18 21.06 6.53
C GLU A 185 9.65 21.09 6.49
N ASN A 186 9.02 20.74 7.60
CA ASN A 186 7.57 20.89 7.78
C ASN A 186 7.29 22.26 8.44
N GLU A 187 6.33 23.01 7.89
CA GLU A 187 5.77 24.21 8.50
C GLU A 187 4.72 23.79 9.54
N ASN A 188 5.15 23.64 10.80
CA ASN A 188 4.28 23.30 11.92
C ASN A 188 3.64 24.60 12.46
N ASP A 189 2.56 25.09 11.84
CA ASP A 189 1.85 26.31 12.24
C ASP A 189 2.76 27.56 12.40
N GLY A 190 3.74 27.72 11.50
CA GLY A 190 4.64 28.88 11.44
C GLY A 190 6.01 28.68 12.10
N ILE A 191 6.25 27.51 12.68
CA ILE A 191 7.57 27.08 13.14
C ILE A 191 8.18 26.15 12.09
N VAL A 192 9.25 26.62 11.45
CA VAL A 192 10.05 25.84 10.51
C VAL A 192 10.93 24.86 11.31
N THR A 193 10.79 23.57 11.02
CA THR A 193 11.71 22.53 11.51
C THR A 193 13.07 22.74 10.85
N LYS A 194 14.14 22.99 11.62
CA LYS A 194 15.47 23.23 11.02
C LYS A 194 16.20 21.92 10.73
N TYR A 195 16.64 21.72 9.48
CA TYR A 195 17.77 20.85 9.20
C TYR A 195 19.06 21.52 9.68
N GLY A 196 19.70 20.98 10.71
CA GLY A 196 21.02 21.43 11.14
C GLY A 196 22.09 21.12 10.08
N TYR A 197 22.71 22.16 9.54
CA TYR A 197 24.09 22.16 9.04
C TYR A 197 24.89 23.16 9.87
#